data_AF-A0A1A8GG58-F1
#
_entry.id   AF-A0A1A8GG58-F1
#
_cell.length_a   1.000
_cell.length_b   1.000
_cell.length_c   1.000
_cell.angle_alpha   90.00
_cell.angle_beta   90.00
_cell.angle_gamma   90.00
#
_symmetry.space_group_name_H-M   'P 1'
#
loop_
_entity.id
_entity.type
_entity.pdbx_description
1 polymer ?
#
loop_
_entity_poly.entity_id
_entity_poly.type
_entity_poly.pdbx_seq_one_letter_code
_entity_poly.pdbx_strand_id
1 'polypeptide(L)' 'DCSLSHNHITLPSLALIDSGCELNLLDQQLVEQLLVTTIPLQTPCWVSSLDGGSLTSITHKATSI' A
#
# COMPACT_ATOMS: atom_id res chain seq x y z
N ASP A 1 -5.34 -17.36 7.24
CA ASP A 1 -4.69 -17.14 5.93
C ASP A 1 -5.36 -15.99 5.21
N CYS A 2 -4.59 -14.97 4.85
CA CYS A 2 -5.06 -13.81 4.09
C CYS A 2 -4.53 -13.92 2.66
N SER A 3 -5.27 -13.37 1.70
CA SER A 3 -4.85 -13.31 0.31
C SER A 3 -5.27 -11.98 -0.30
N LEU A 4 -4.43 -11.44 -1.16
CA LEU A 4 -4.73 -10.24 -1.95
C LEU A 4 -4.96 -10.66 -3.40
N SER A 5 -6.04 -10.13 -4.00
CA SER A 5 -6.46 -10.49 -5.36
C SER A 5 -6.62 -9.26 -6.23
N HIS A 6 -6.08 -9.32 -7.45
CA HIS A 6 -6.22 -8.29 -8.48
C HIS A 6 -6.10 -8.92 -9.88
N ASN A 7 -7.00 -8.58 -10.80
CA ASN A 7 -6.99 -9.07 -12.19
C ASN A 7 -6.75 -10.59 -12.33
N HIS A 8 -7.50 -11.41 -11.59
CA HIS A 8 -7.40 -12.89 -11.56
C HIS A 8 -6.09 -13.46 -11.00
N ILE A 9 -5.18 -12.62 -10.50
CA ILE A 9 -4.00 -13.03 -9.75
C ILE A 9 -4.35 -12.97 -8.27
N THR A 10 -4.06 -14.03 -7.53
CA THR A 10 -4.22 -14.11 -6.08
C THR A 10 -2.92 -14.53 -5.46
N LEU A 11 -2.44 -13.75 -4.48
CA LEU A 11 -1.21 -14.04 -3.75
C LEU A 11 -1.54 -14.25 -2.27
N PRO A 12 -0.93 -15.27 -1.62
CA PRO A 12 -0.99 -15.36 -0.17
C PRO A 12 -0.27 -14.15 0.43
N SER A 13 -0.85 -13.57 1.49
CA SER A 13 -0.25 -12.42 2.16
C SER A 13 -0.46 -12.45 3.66
N LEU A 14 0.25 -11.54 4.33
CA LEU A 14 -0.03 -11.15 5.71
C LEU A 14 -0.59 -9.73 5.67
N ALA A 15 -1.64 -9.50 6.46
CA ALA A 15 -2.24 -8.18 6.61
C ALA A 15 -2.18 -7.78 8.09
N LEU A 16 -1.82 -6.52 8.33
CA LEU A 16 -1.96 -5.88 9.63
C LEU A 16 -3.18 -4.98 9.59
N ILE A 17 -4.06 -5.12 10.58
CA ILE A 17 -5.19 -4.21 10.74
C ILE A 17 -4.74 -3.07 11.64
N ASP A 18 -4.62 -1.88 11.04
CA ASP A 18 -4.26 -0.65 11.74
C ASP A 18 -5.40 0.35 11.62
N SER A 19 -6.19 0.49 12.69
CA SER A 19 -7.28 1.47 12.75
C SER A 19 -6.80 2.92 12.85
N GLY A 20 -5.52 3.13 13.13
CA GLY A 20 -4.90 4.45 13.17
C GLY A 20 -4.40 4.92 11.80
N CYS A 21 -4.38 4.05 10.79
CA CYS A 21 -3.93 4.40 9.46
C CYS A 21 -5.10 4.90 8.59
N GLU A 22 -4.93 6.06 7.96
CA GLU A 22 -5.96 6.68 7.13
C GLU A 22 -6.09 6.02 5.75
N LEU A 23 -5.07 5.28 5.32
CA LEU A 23 -4.98 4.67 4.00
C LEU A 23 -4.55 3.21 4.10
N ASN A 24 -5.06 2.37 3.19
CA ASN A 24 -4.51 1.03 3.01
C ASN A 24 -3.16 1.15 2.31
N LEU A 25 -2.14 0.52 2.90
CA LEU A 25 -0.79 0.45 2.34
C LEU A 25 -0.53 -0.95 1.82
N LEU A 26 0.09 -1.03 0.64
CA LEU A 26 0.51 -2.28 0.04
C LEU A 26 2.02 -2.27 -0.11
N ASP A 27 2.64 -3.40 0.16
CA ASP A 27 4.06 -3.59 -0.10
C ASP A 27 4.34 -3.50 -1.61
N GLN A 28 5.44 -2.85 -1.98
CA GLN A 28 5.79 -2.61 -3.38
C GLN A 28 5.96 -3.93 -4.15
N GLN A 29 6.50 -4.98 -3.52
CA GLN A 29 6.68 -6.27 -4.16
C GLN A 29 5.34 -6.92 -4.51
N LEU A 30 4.31 -6.75 -3.67
CA LEU A 30 2.95 -7.23 -3.95
C LEU A 30 2.30 -6.45 -5.11
N VAL A 31 2.51 -5.13 -5.16
CA VAL A 31 2.02 -4.27 -6.26
C VAL A 31 2.59 -4.74 -7.60
N GLU A 32 3.90 -5.03 -7.64
CA GLU A 32 4.59 -5.53 -8.83
C GLU A 32 4.09 -6.92 -9.25
N GLN A 33 3.96 -7.86 -8.31
CA GLN A 33 3.50 -9.22 -8.61
C GLN A 33 2.02 -9.27 -9.05
N LEU A 34 1.18 -8.38 -8.52
CA LEU A 34 -0.23 -8.27 -8.90
C LEU A 34 -0.46 -7.41 -10.15
N LEU A 35 0.61 -6.85 -10.73
CA LEU A 35 0.56 -5.98 -11.90
C LEU A 35 -0.43 -4.81 -11.69
N VAL A 36 -0.42 -4.23 -10.49
CA VAL A 36 -1.28 -3.09 -10.15
C VAL A 36 -0.70 -1.83 -10.79
N THR A 37 -1.49 -1.17 -11.63
CA THR A 37 -1.10 0.12 -12.19
C THR A 37 -1.10 1.19 -11.11
N THR A 38 0.00 1.91 -11.01
CA THR A 38 0.15 3.03 -10.08
C THR A 38 0.41 4.33 -10.82
N ILE A 39 -0.04 5.44 -10.23
CA ILE A 39 0.34 6.78 -10.66
C ILE A 39 1.08 7.50 -9.53
N PRO A 40 2.06 8.36 -9.87
CA PRO A 40 2.75 9.16 -8.87
C PRO A 40 1.80 10.15 -8.22
N LEU A 41 1.99 10.39 -6.93
CA LEU A 41 1.35 11.47 -6.20
C LEU A 41 2.02 12.80 -6.57
N GLN A 42 1.20 13.85 -6.69
CA GLN A 42 1.73 15.21 -6.95
C GLN A 42 2.66 15.68 -5.82
N THR A 43 2.34 15.30 -4.59
CA THR A 43 3.17 15.53 -3.40
C THR A 43 3.28 14.20 -2.64
N PRO A 44 4.49 13.72 -2.33
CA PRO A 44 4.66 12.54 -1.48
C PRO A 44 3.95 12.70 -0.14
N CYS A 45 3.28 11.65 0.31
CA CYS A 45 2.67 11.61 1.63
C CYS A 45 3.68 11.05 2.63
N TRP A 46 3.98 11.80 3.69
CA TRP A 46 4.89 11.37 4.74
C TRP A 46 4.13 10.57 5.78
N VAL A 47 4.67 9.41 6.13
CA VAL A 47 4.12 8.54 7.17
C VAL A 47 4.95 8.71 8.42
N SER A 48 4.30 9.06 9.52
CA SER A 48 4.90 9.18 10.84
C SER A 48 4.32 8.16 11.81
N SER A 49 5.14 7.66 12.72
CA SER A 49 4.68 6.91 13.89
C SER A 49 4.03 7.84 14.92
N LEU A 50 3.35 7.24 15.91
CA LEU A 50 2.63 7.96 16.96
C LEU A 50 3.54 8.84 17.84
N ASP A 51 4.84 8.55 17.89
CA ASP A 51 5.86 9.36 18.57
C ASP A 51 6.41 10.50 17.70
N GLY A 52 5.89 10.67 16.48
CA GLY A 52 6.32 11.68 15.51
C GLY A 52 7.57 11.28 14.71
N GLY A 53 8.08 10.06 14.89
CA GLY A 53 9.18 9.52 14.08
C GLY A 53 8.78 9.37 12.61
N SER A 54 9.70 9.70 11.70
CA SER A 54 9.48 9.48 10.26
C SER A 54 9.71 8.01 9.91
N LEU A 55 8.74 7.37 9.25
CA LEU A 55 8.84 5.97 8.83
C LEU A 55 9.24 5.86 7.36
N THR A 56 8.44 6.44 6.48
CA THR A 56 8.64 6.39 5.03
C THR A 56 7.80 7.46 4.32
N SER A 57 7.98 7.58 3.01
CA SER A 57 7.08 8.37 2.16
C SER A 57 6.35 7.48 1.16
N ILE A 58 5.04 7.71 1.02
CA ILE A 58 4.21 7.13 -0.02
C ILE A 58 4.27 8.07 -1.22
N THR A 59 4.71 7.55 -2.36
CA THR A 59 4.94 8.35 -3.57
C THR A 59 3.98 8.00 -4.70
N HIS A 60 3.29 6.87 -4.60
CA HIS A 60 2.41 6.35 -5.64
C HIS A 60 1.09 5.88 -5.04
N LYS A 61 0.02 5.94 -5.84
CA LYS A 61 -1.27 5.34 -5.51
C LYS A 61 -1.75 4.43 -6.63
N ALA A 62 -2.51 3.40 -6.29
CA ALA A 62 -3.24 2.62 -7.27
C ALA A 62 -4.20 3.53 -8.04
N THR A 63 -4.34 3.31 -9.34
CA THR A 63 -5.35 3.99 -10.15
C THR A 63 -6.73 3.51 -9.73
N SER A 64 -7.69 4.42 -9.53
CA SER A 64 -9.10 4.01 -9.40
C SER A 64 -9.55 3.32 -10.69
N ILE A 65 -10.26 2.21 -10.50
CA ILE A 65 -10.98 1.49 -11.56
C ILE A 65 -12.23 2.30 -11.92
#